data_AF-A0A941YVB9-F1
#
_entry.id   AF-A0A941YVB9-F1
#
_cell.length_a   1.000
_cell.length_b   1.000
_cell.length_c   1.000
_cell.angle_alpha   90.00
_cell.angle_beta   90.00
_cell.angle_gamma   90.00
#
_symmetry.space_group_name_H-M   'P 1'
#
loop_
_entity.id
_entity.type
_entity.pdbx_description
1 polymer ?
#
loop_
_entity_poly.entity_id
_entity_poly.type
_entity_poly.pdbx_seq_one_letter_code
_entity_poly.pdbx_strand_id
1 'polypeptide(L)'
;MPVSALRASGWGAILAILPAAARAEGGMPQFDVSTFPSQIFWLVVSFALLYVLMSWLVLPRIGHTIEAREAKIQSDLDAAQKANDAARVAAEAQRKALAEARGKASATLRQTTDAAAAETTASLAAIGEKLAGKIGEAERRIAEQRAQALAGLSSLAAEIAGSVLGKLVGTVDGTQVAAKVAAAVETARKGTK
;
A
#
# COMPACT_ATOMS: atom_id res chain seq x y z
N MET A 1 -23.06 -69.43 36.00
CA MET A 1 -22.29 -70.60 36.49
C MET A 1 -22.25 -71.62 35.35
N PRO A 2 -21.13 -72.33 35.05
CA PRO A 2 -20.27 -72.95 36.05
C PRO A 2 -18.76 -72.85 35.83
N VAL A 3 -18.07 -73.09 36.95
CA VAL A 3 -16.67 -73.51 37.07
C VAL A 3 -16.57 -74.98 36.63
N SER A 4 -15.51 -75.36 35.91
CA SER A 4 -14.95 -76.73 35.90
C SER A 4 -13.57 -76.64 35.21
N ALA A 5 -12.48 -76.78 35.95
CA ALA A 5 -11.88 -78.06 36.33
C ALA A 5 -11.31 -78.81 35.11
N LEU A 6 -9.99 -79.07 35.08
CA LEU A 6 -9.45 -80.33 35.62
C LEU A 6 -8.09 -80.66 34.96
N ARG A 7 -7.09 -80.88 35.84
CA ARG A 7 -5.93 -81.81 35.75
C ARG A 7 -4.94 -81.67 34.58
N ALA A 8 -3.68 -81.35 34.86
CA ALA A 8 -2.63 -82.18 35.50
C ALA A 8 -1.80 -82.97 34.50
N SER A 9 -0.50 -82.69 34.50
CA SER A 9 0.62 -83.62 34.26
C SER A 9 1.89 -82.77 34.40
N GLY A 10 2.56 -82.81 35.54
CA GLY A 10 3.80 -83.59 35.71
C GLY A 10 4.98 -82.61 35.56
N TRP A 11 5.84 -82.40 36.55
CA TRP A 11 6.42 -83.36 37.47
C TRP A 11 6.47 -82.84 38.89
N GLY A 12 5.92 -83.63 39.79
CA GLY A 12 6.41 -83.64 41.16
C GLY A 12 7.67 -84.49 41.23
N ALA A 13 8.61 -83.98 42.02
CA ALA A 13 9.17 -84.68 43.18
C ALA A 13 10.64 -85.14 43.08
N ILE A 14 11.34 -84.72 44.14
CA ILE A 14 12.46 -85.39 44.83
C ILE A 14 13.85 -85.06 44.29
N LEU A 15 14.62 -84.30 45.06
CA LEU A 15 15.60 -84.91 45.97
C LEU A 15 16.17 -83.86 46.92
N ALA A 16 15.98 -84.09 48.21
CA ALA A 16 16.73 -83.41 49.26
C ALA A 16 18.22 -83.71 49.07
N ILE A 17 19.01 -82.68 48.73
CA ILE A 17 20.45 -82.69 48.97
C ILE A 17 20.66 -81.90 50.26
N LEU A 18 20.79 -82.64 51.35
CA LEU A 18 21.40 -82.16 52.59
C LEU A 18 22.77 -81.55 52.25
N PRO A 19 23.13 -80.37 52.76
CA PRO A 19 24.50 -79.88 52.67
C PRO A 19 25.39 -80.80 53.50
N ALA A 20 26.39 -81.38 52.83
CA ALA A 20 27.48 -82.09 53.47
C ALA A 20 28.37 -81.08 54.23
N ALA A 21 28.48 -81.31 55.54
CA ALA A 21 29.59 -80.92 56.41
C ALA A 21 30.10 -79.46 56.33
N ALA A 22 29.49 -78.56 57.12
CA ALA A 22 30.22 -77.44 57.71
C ALA A 22 30.76 -77.89 59.08
N ARG A 23 32.08 -78.08 59.15
CA ARG A 23 32.84 -78.31 60.39
C ARG A 23 32.65 -77.09 61.31
N ALA A 24 32.48 -77.35 62.60
CA ALA A 24 32.45 -76.32 63.63
C ALA A 24 33.87 -75.74 63.85
N GLU A 25 34.09 -74.51 63.41
CA GLU A 25 34.93 -73.53 64.09
C GLU A 25 34.40 -72.11 63.80
N GLY A 26 34.01 -71.37 64.85
CA GLY A 26 33.95 -69.91 64.85
C GLY A 26 32.68 -69.22 64.33
N GLY A 27 31.95 -68.55 65.24
CA GLY A 27 31.05 -67.44 64.93
C GLY A 27 29.72 -67.79 64.23
N MET A 28 28.73 -66.90 64.29
CA MET A 28 27.50 -67.06 63.52
C MET A 28 27.84 -67.25 62.04
N PRO A 29 27.30 -68.25 61.33
CA PRO A 29 27.70 -68.61 59.95
C PRO A 29 27.49 -67.49 58.91
N GLN A 30 26.81 -66.40 59.30
CA GLN A 30 26.63 -65.15 58.56
C GLN A 30 27.90 -64.25 58.54
N PHE A 31 28.82 -64.42 59.49
CA PHE A 31 30.01 -63.59 59.68
C PHE A 31 31.32 -64.37 59.49
N ASP A 32 31.30 -65.39 58.63
CA ASP A 32 32.51 -66.10 58.25
C ASP A 32 33.34 -65.26 57.26
N VAL A 33 34.27 -64.49 57.82
CA VAL A 33 35.18 -63.58 57.11
C VAL A 33 36.09 -64.27 56.09
N SER A 34 36.19 -65.60 56.09
CA SER A 34 36.98 -66.35 55.11
C SER A 34 36.39 -66.30 53.69
N THR A 35 35.08 -66.06 53.57
CA THR A 35 34.37 -65.99 52.26
C THR A 35 34.32 -64.58 51.66
N PHE A 36 34.54 -63.54 52.48
CA PHE A 36 34.46 -62.14 52.07
C PHE A 36 35.44 -61.75 50.94
N PRO A 37 36.70 -62.21 50.90
CA PRO A 37 37.61 -61.87 49.81
C PRO A 37 37.10 -62.31 48.42
N SER A 38 36.48 -63.49 48.33
CA SER A 38 35.89 -63.99 47.07
C SER A 38 34.66 -63.18 46.67
N GLN A 39 33.79 -62.86 47.63
CA GLN A 39 32.61 -62.01 47.38
C GLN A 39 33.01 -60.60 46.93
N ILE A 40 34.03 -59.99 47.57
CA ILE A 40 34.56 -58.69 47.18
C ILE A 40 35.20 -58.76 45.80
N PHE A 41 35.96 -59.82 45.48
CA PHE A 41 36.52 -60.00 44.14
C PHE A 41 35.43 -60.00 43.06
N TRP A 42 34.38 -60.82 43.22
CA TRP A 42 33.26 -60.85 42.26
C TRP A 42 32.42 -59.57 42.26
N LEU A 43 32.27 -58.89 43.39
CA LEU A 43 31.66 -57.57 43.46
C LEU A 43 32.45 -56.57 42.61
N VAL A 44 33.77 -56.54 42.74
CA VAL A 44 34.64 -55.66 41.94
C VAL A 44 34.55 -56.02 40.46
N VAL A 45 34.60 -57.31 40.11
CA VAL A 45 34.49 -57.76 38.71
C VAL A 45 33.15 -57.38 38.08
N SER A 46 32.03 -57.64 38.77
CA SER A 46 30.70 -57.29 38.27
C SER A 46 30.47 -55.78 38.22
N PHE A 47 30.97 -55.04 39.20
CA PHE A 47 30.88 -53.58 39.22
C PHE A 47 31.76 -52.95 38.13
N ALA A 48 32.96 -53.47 37.89
CA ALA A 48 33.83 -53.04 36.80
C ALA A 48 33.18 -53.31 35.44
N LEU A 49 32.58 -54.49 35.25
CA LEU A 49 31.83 -54.83 34.03
C LEU A 49 30.67 -53.86 33.82
N LEU A 50 29.88 -53.57 34.86
CA LEU A 50 28.79 -52.59 34.81
C LEU A 50 29.31 -51.18 34.49
N TYR A 51 30.40 -50.76 35.11
CA TYR A 51 31.02 -49.45 34.89
C TYR A 51 31.44 -49.26 33.44
N VAL A 52 32.11 -50.27 32.85
CA VAL A 52 32.51 -50.25 31.45
C VAL A 52 31.27 -50.19 30.55
N LEU A 53 30.23 -50.99 30.82
CA LEU A 53 28.98 -50.96 30.07
C LEU A 53 28.30 -49.57 30.11
N MET A 54 28.25 -48.94 31.29
CA MET A 54 27.70 -47.59 31.45
C MET A 54 28.53 -46.54 30.73
N SER A 55 29.86 -46.59 30.89
CA SER A 55 30.81 -45.68 30.27
C SER A 55 30.71 -45.72 28.74
N TRP A 56 30.59 -46.91 28.16
CA TRP A 56 30.60 -47.08 26.71
C TRP A 56 29.23 -46.96 26.04
N LEU A 57 28.12 -47.19 26.75
CA LEU A 57 26.80 -47.23 26.11
C LEU A 57 25.87 -46.08 26.54
N VAL A 58 25.88 -45.71 27.82
CA VAL A 58 24.91 -44.76 28.37
C VAL A 58 25.41 -43.32 28.25
N LEU A 59 26.66 -43.06 28.63
CA LEU A 59 27.27 -41.73 28.50
C LEU A 59 27.22 -41.18 27.07
N PRO A 60 27.64 -41.91 26.01
CA PRO A 60 27.60 -41.38 24.65
C PRO A 60 26.16 -41.12 24.17
N ARG A 61 25.18 -41.93 24.55
CA ARG A 61 23.78 -41.72 24.17
C ARG A 61 23.19 -40.44 24.78
N ILE A 62 23.51 -40.16 26.03
CA ILE A 62 23.08 -38.92 26.68
C ILE A 62 23.80 -37.73 26.03
N GLY A 63 25.11 -37.84 25.80
CA GLY A 63 25.92 -36.82 25.11
C GLY A 63 25.33 -36.43 23.76
N HIS A 64 25.06 -37.41 22.89
CA HIS A 64 24.44 -37.16 21.58
C HIS A 64 23.07 -36.48 21.66
N THR A 65 22.26 -36.80 22.67
CA THR A 65 20.94 -36.18 22.84
C THR A 65 21.05 -34.72 23.25
N ILE A 66 21.99 -34.39 24.14
CA ILE A 66 22.23 -33.01 24.56
C ILE A 66 22.77 -32.20 23.39
N GLU A 67 23.78 -32.72 22.68
CA GLU A 67 24.36 -32.06 21.51
C GLU A 67 23.32 -31.85 20.39
N ALA A 68 22.47 -32.84 20.11
CA ALA A 68 21.40 -32.70 19.13
C ALA A 68 20.38 -31.62 19.52
N ARG A 69 20.04 -31.51 20.81
CA ARG A 69 19.14 -30.45 21.30
C ARG A 69 19.78 -29.08 21.21
N GLU A 70 21.04 -28.96 21.60
CA GLU A 70 21.78 -27.70 21.51
C GLU A 70 21.93 -27.25 20.06
N ALA A 71 22.33 -28.15 19.15
CA ALA A 71 22.39 -27.87 17.73
C ALA A 71 21.02 -27.45 17.16
N LYS A 72 19.94 -28.08 17.60
CA LYS A 72 18.58 -27.72 17.19
C LYS A 72 18.18 -26.33 17.69
N ILE A 73 18.45 -26.02 18.95
CA ILE A 73 18.18 -24.69 19.54
C ILE A 73 18.96 -23.62 18.80
N GLN A 74 20.26 -23.83 18.56
CA GLN A 74 21.09 -22.88 17.81
C GLN A 74 20.56 -22.69 16.39
N SER A 75 20.21 -23.77 15.69
CA SER A 75 19.62 -23.68 14.35
C SER A 75 18.29 -22.93 14.34
N ASP A 76 17.43 -23.14 15.34
CA ASP A 76 16.13 -22.48 15.44
C ASP A 76 16.30 -20.98 15.81
N LEU A 77 17.27 -20.64 16.66
CA LEU A 77 17.65 -19.26 16.97
C LEU A 77 18.19 -18.53 15.74
N ASP A 78 19.10 -19.16 14.98
CA ASP A 78 19.64 -18.60 13.75
C ASP A 78 18.54 -18.38 12.69
N ALA A 79 17.63 -19.35 12.55
CA ALA A 79 16.50 -19.23 11.65
C ALA A 79 15.56 -18.08 12.08
N ALA A 80 15.28 -17.96 13.38
CA ALA A 80 14.46 -16.89 13.93
C ALA A 80 15.12 -15.50 13.77
N GLN A 81 16.43 -15.40 13.96
CA GLN A 81 17.18 -14.16 13.72
C GLN A 81 17.13 -13.77 12.24
N LYS A 82 17.43 -14.71 11.33
CA LYS A 82 17.34 -14.46 9.88
C LYS A 82 15.93 -14.04 9.45
N ALA A 83 14.90 -14.68 9.99
CA ALA A 83 13.51 -14.31 9.71
C ALA A 83 13.17 -12.90 10.23
N ASN A 84 13.64 -12.53 11.43
CA ASN A 84 13.47 -11.19 11.98
C ASN A 84 14.21 -10.13 11.16
N ASP A 85 15.45 -10.40 10.78
CA ASP A 85 16.24 -9.48 9.95
C ASP A 85 15.60 -9.28 8.57
N ALA A 86 15.16 -10.36 7.92
CA ALA A 86 14.44 -10.29 6.65
C ALA A 86 13.14 -9.49 6.79
N ALA A 87 12.37 -9.70 7.86
CA ALA A 87 11.15 -8.94 8.15
C ALA A 87 11.45 -7.45 8.40
N ARG A 88 12.53 -7.13 9.13
CA ARG A 88 12.96 -5.74 9.37
C ARG A 88 13.33 -5.04 8.06
N VAL A 89 14.13 -5.70 7.21
CA VAL A 89 14.53 -5.17 5.90
C VAL A 89 13.29 -4.96 5.01
N ALA A 90 12.39 -5.93 4.96
CA ALA A 90 11.14 -5.82 4.20
C ALA A 90 10.26 -4.67 4.70
N ALA A 91 10.13 -4.51 6.02
CA ALA A 91 9.36 -3.42 6.62
C ALA A 91 9.97 -2.04 6.32
N GLU A 92 11.30 -1.92 6.36
CA GLU A 92 12.00 -0.69 5.98
C GLU A 92 11.84 -0.37 4.50
N ALA A 93 11.98 -1.38 3.62
CA ALA A 93 11.76 -1.22 2.19
C ALA A 93 10.32 -0.79 1.88
N GLN A 94 9.33 -1.41 2.53
CA GLN A 94 7.92 -1.03 2.38
C GLN A 94 7.66 0.40 2.86
N ARG A 95 8.22 0.81 4.01
CA ARG A 95 8.11 2.18 4.52
C ARG A 95 8.72 3.20 3.55
N LYS A 96 9.91 2.90 2.99
CA LYS A 96 10.56 3.75 1.97
C LYS A 96 9.72 3.85 0.71
N ALA A 97 9.21 2.73 0.19
CA ALA A 97 8.36 2.70 -1.00
C ALA A 97 7.07 3.51 -0.80
N LEU A 98 6.42 3.40 0.38
CA LEU A 98 5.24 4.19 0.70
C LEU A 98 5.55 5.68 0.83
N ALA A 99 6.68 6.05 1.43
CA ALA A 99 7.10 7.45 1.52
C ALA A 99 7.38 8.03 0.14
N GLU A 100 8.09 7.30 -0.72
CA GLU A 100 8.38 7.71 -2.09
C GLU A 100 7.11 7.81 -2.94
N ALA A 101 6.20 6.84 -2.85
CA ALA A 101 4.92 6.86 -3.56
C ALA A 101 4.05 8.06 -3.13
N ARG A 102 3.97 8.35 -1.83
CA ARG A 102 3.28 9.54 -1.31
C ARG A 102 3.95 10.83 -1.79
N GLY A 103 5.28 10.86 -1.79
CA GLY A 103 6.07 11.97 -2.32
C GLY A 103 5.74 12.24 -3.78
N LYS A 104 5.84 11.22 -4.64
CA LYS A 104 5.49 11.29 -6.07
C LYS A 104 4.04 11.72 -6.29
N ALA A 105 3.08 11.12 -5.58
CA ALA A 105 1.68 11.50 -5.69
C ALA A 105 1.45 12.98 -5.33
N SER A 106 2.05 13.47 -4.23
CA SER A 106 1.94 14.87 -3.84
C SER A 106 2.58 15.83 -4.84
N ALA A 107 3.72 15.44 -5.43
CA ALA A 107 4.40 16.21 -6.45
C ALA A 107 3.58 16.28 -7.75
N THR A 108 3.04 15.14 -8.21
CA THR A 108 2.17 15.07 -9.39
C THR A 108 0.89 15.88 -9.18
N LEU A 109 0.28 15.83 -7.99
CA LEU A 109 -0.89 16.63 -7.66
C LEU A 109 -0.58 18.12 -7.76
N ARG A 110 0.51 18.59 -7.13
CA ARG A 110 0.95 19.99 -7.22
C ARG A 110 1.22 20.42 -8.66
N GLN A 111 1.97 19.62 -9.41
CA GLN A 111 2.28 19.92 -10.80
C GLN A 111 1.02 20.00 -11.66
N THR A 112 0.06 19.09 -11.46
CA THR A 112 -1.21 19.09 -12.19
C THR A 112 -2.07 20.30 -11.81
N THR A 113 -2.14 20.65 -10.52
CA THR A 113 -2.91 21.82 -10.09
C THR A 113 -2.31 23.12 -10.60
N ASP A 114 -0.98 23.25 -10.58
CA ASP A 114 -0.28 24.43 -11.06
C ASP A 114 -0.42 24.57 -12.58
N ALA A 115 -0.29 23.46 -13.32
CA ALA A 115 -0.50 23.43 -14.76
C ALA A 115 -1.96 23.77 -15.13
N ALA A 116 -2.94 23.20 -14.42
CA ALA A 116 -4.36 23.49 -14.65
C ALA A 116 -4.70 24.97 -14.34
N ALA A 117 -4.11 25.55 -13.30
CA ALA A 117 -4.27 26.97 -12.99
C ALA A 117 -3.65 27.87 -14.07
N ALA A 118 -2.46 27.51 -14.57
CA ALA A 118 -1.80 28.21 -15.66
C ALA A 118 -2.61 28.13 -16.97
N GLU A 119 -3.16 26.96 -17.31
CA GLU A 119 -4.00 26.77 -18.49
C GLU A 119 -5.32 27.55 -18.38
N THR A 120 -5.94 27.55 -17.20
CA THR A 120 -7.18 28.31 -16.94
C THR A 120 -6.94 29.81 -17.10
N THR A 121 -5.86 30.34 -16.52
CA THR A 121 -5.52 31.77 -16.65
C THR A 121 -5.20 32.15 -18.10
N ALA A 122 -4.48 31.31 -18.84
CA ALA A 122 -4.20 31.53 -20.26
C ALA A 122 -5.48 31.49 -21.11
N SER A 123 -6.39 30.55 -20.85
CA SER A 123 -7.68 30.44 -21.54
C SER A 123 -8.56 31.66 -21.28
N LEU A 124 -8.65 32.11 -20.02
CA LEU A 124 -9.39 33.32 -19.65
C LEU A 124 -8.81 34.57 -20.34
N ALA A 125 -7.48 34.70 -20.41
CA ALA A 125 -6.83 35.80 -21.11
C ALA A 125 -7.15 35.79 -22.62
N ALA A 126 -7.03 34.63 -23.28
CA ALA A 126 -7.33 34.48 -24.70
C ALA A 126 -8.81 34.72 -25.03
N ILE A 127 -9.72 34.28 -24.16
CA ILE A 127 -11.16 34.57 -24.29
C ILE A 127 -11.41 36.06 -24.10
N GLY A 128 -10.77 36.70 -23.11
CA GLY A 128 -10.86 38.13 -22.88
C GLY A 128 -10.44 38.98 -24.08
N GLU A 129 -9.31 38.62 -24.71
CA GLU A 129 -8.83 39.28 -25.92
C GLU A 129 -9.80 39.12 -27.10
N LYS A 130 -10.32 37.90 -27.31
CA LYS A 130 -11.34 37.64 -28.35
C LYS A 130 -12.63 38.42 -28.11
N LEU A 131 -13.07 38.55 -26.85
CA LEU A 131 -14.25 39.34 -26.50
C LEU A 131 -14.02 40.82 -26.76
N ALA A 132 -12.86 41.37 -26.37
CA ALA A 132 -12.51 42.75 -26.63
C ALA A 132 -12.50 43.06 -28.14
N GLY A 133 -11.93 42.15 -28.95
CA GLY A 133 -11.97 42.25 -30.42
C GLY A 133 -13.40 42.28 -30.98
N LYS A 134 -14.25 41.33 -30.55
CA LYS A 134 -15.67 41.27 -30.98
C LYS A 134 -16.47 42.51 -30.58
N ILE A 135 -16.22 43.06 -29.38
CA ILE A 135 -16.85 44.30 -28.93
C ILE A 135 -16.44 45.45 -29.85
N GLY A 136 -15.13 45.61 -30.13
CA GLY A 136 -14.65 46.66 -31.04
C GLY A 136 -15.19 46.54 -32.47
N GLU A 137 -15.29 45.32 -33.00
CA GLU A 137 -15.92 45.07 -34.31
C GLU A 137 -17.42 45.40 -34.31
N ALA A 138 -18.15 44.99 -33.27
CA ALA A 138 -19.56 45.30 -33.12
C ALA A 138 -19.81 46.81 -33.00
N GLU A 139 -18.98 47.52 -32.23
CA GLU A 139 -19.04 48.98 -32.10
C GLU A 139 -18.80 49.68 -33.45
N ARG A 140 -17.80 49.24 -34.25
CA ARG A 140 -17.59 49.77 -35.60
C ARG A 140 -18.80 49.53 -36.51
N ARG A 141 -19.36 48.32 -36.50
CA ARG A 141 -20.56 47.99 -37.30
C ARG A 141 -21.76 48.84 -36.89
N ILE A 142 -22.00 49.02 -35.60
CA ILE A 142 -23.08 49.88 -35.08
C ILE A 142 -22.87 51.33 -35.52
N ALA A 143 -21.65 51.85 -35.42
CA ALA A 143 -21.33 53.21 -35.86
C ALA A 143 -21.55 53.40 -37.37
N GLU A 144 -21.15 52.42 -38.19
CA GLU A 144 -21.35 52.43 -39.63
C GLU A 144 -22.84 52.35 -40.02
N GLN A 145 -23.59 51.41 -39.43
CA GLN A 145 -25.04 51.29 -39.64
C GLN A 145 -25.77 52.56 -39.21
N ARG A 146 -25.36 53.18 -38.10
CA ARG A 146 -25.91 54.47 -37.65
C ARG A 146 -25.64 55.58 -38.65
N ALA A 147 -24.42 55.64 -39.21
CA ALA A 147 -24.08 56.63 -40.24
C ALA A 147 -24.90 56.42 -41.52
N GLN A 148 -25.03 55.17 -41.98
CA GLN A 148 -25.84 54.81 -43.15
C GLN A 148 -27.33 55.13 -42.94
N ALA A 149 -27.89 54.80 -41.76
CA ALA A 149 -29.28 55.10 -41.43
C ALA A 149 -29.56 56.62 -41.40
N LEU A 150 -28.64 57.42 -40.83
CA LEU A 150 -28.75 58.88 -40.83
C LEU A 150 -28.64 59.47 -42.25
N ALA A 151 -27.75 58.94 -43.09
CA ALA A 151 -27.64 59.35 -44.48
C ALA A 151 -28.92 58.99 -45.27
N GLY A 152 -29.41 57.76 -45.12
CA GLY A 152 -30.66 57.31 -45.73
C GLY A 152 -31.87 58.14 -45.30
N LEU A 153 -31.97 58.48 -44.00
CA LEU A 153 -33.02 59.37 -43.49
C LEU A 153 -32.94 60.76 -44.11
N SER A 154 -31.74 61.34 -44.25
CA SER A 154 -31.56 62.65 -44.88
C SER A 154 -31.94 62.65 -46.37
N SER A 155 -31.61 61.57 -47.08
CA SER A 155 -32.01 61.34 -48.47
C SER A 155 -33.53 61.24 -48.59
N LEU A 156 -34.16 60.39 -47.77
CA LEU A 156 -35.62 60.18 -47.79
C LEU A 156 -36.37 61.45 -47.41
N ALA A 157 -35.87 62.22 -46.43
CA ALA A 157 -36.46 63.50 -46.04
C ALA A 157 -36.37 64.52 -47.17
N ALA A 158 -35.24 64.59 -47.90
CA ALA A 158 -35.10 65.47 -49.06
C ALA A 158 -36.05 65.07 -50.20
N GLU A 159 -36.22 63.77 -50.44
CA GLU A 159 -37.11 63.23 -51.47
C GLU A 159 -38.59 63.50 -51.13
N ILE A 160 -39.01 63.25 -49.88
CA ILE A 160 -40.37 63.57 -49.41
C ILE A 160 -40.62 65.07 -49.48
N ALA A 161 -39.71 65.91 -48.96
CA ALA A 161 -39.84 67.37 -49.00
C ALA A 161 -39.91 67.89 -50.44
N GLY A 162 -39.09 67.37 -51.35
CA GLY A 162 -39.14 67.68 -52.77
C GLY A 162 -40.46 67.27 -53.43
N SER A 163 -40.99 66.10 -53.11
CA SER A 163 -42.29 65.63 -53.62
C SER A 163 -43.48 66.46 -53.12
N VAL A 164 -43.45 66.89 -51.85
CA VAL A 164 -44.47 67.75 -51.25
C VAL A 164 -44.41 69.15 -51.85
N LEU A 165 -43.21 69.72 -51.97
CA LEU A 165 -43.01 71.07 -52.50
C LEU A 165 -43.29 71.14 -54.00
N GLY A 166 -42.94 70.10 -54.77
CA GLY A 166 -43.27 69.98 -56.19
C GLY A 166 -44.78 69.93 -56.44
N LYS A 167 -45.54 69.27 -55.57
CA LYS A 167 -47.02 69.27 -55.63
C LYS A 167 -47.64 70.63 -55.25
N LEU A 168 -46.92 71.51 -54.54
CA LEU A 168 -47.44 72.77 -54.02
C LEU A 168 -47.03 74.01 -54.84
N VAL A 169 -45.84 74.03 -55.45
CA VAL A 169 -45.23 75.22 -56.11
C VAL A 169 -44.91 74.98 -57.60
N GLY A 170 -45.07 73.75 -58.11
CA GLY A 170 -44.97 73.44 -59.55
C GLY A 170 -43.55 73.17 -60.05
N THR A 171 -42.63 74.14 -60.02
CA THR A 171 -41.21 73.94 -60.40
C THR A 171 -40.27 74.40 -59.30
N VAL A 172 -39.39 73.51 -58.85
CA VAL A 172 -38.41 73.81 -57.81
C VAL A 172 -37.08 73.18 -58.18
N ASP A 173 -36.00 73.95 -58.03
CA ASP A 173 -34.63 73.45 -58.13
C ASP A 173 -34.36 72.43 -57.00
N GLY A 174 -34.33 71.14 -57.36
CA GLY A 174 -34.07 70.05 -56.40
C GLY A 174 -32.74 70.19 -55.65
N THR A 175 -31.77 70.91 -56.22
CA THR A 175 -30.48 71.23 -55.59
C THR A 175 -30.62 72.21 -54.42
N GLN A 176 -31.54 73.19 -54.47
CA GLN A 176 -31.75 74.13 -53.36
C GLN A 176 -32.53 73.51 -52.20
N VAL A 177 -33.47 72.60 -52.49
CA VAL A 177 -34.23 71.86 -51.46
C VAL A 177 -33.32 70.89 -50.71
N ALA A 178 -32.51 70.11 -51.43
CA ALA A 178 -31.53 69.22 -50.82
C ALA A 178 -30.53 69.98 -49.93
N ALA A 179 -30.06 71.16 -50.37
CA ALA A 179 -29.15 72.00 -49.60
C ALA A 179 -29.79 72.56 -48.31
N LYS A 180 -31.06 73.00 -48.36
CA LYS A 180 -31.78 73.52 -47.18
C LYS A 180 -32.16 72.42 -46.19
N VAL A 181 -32.54 71.23 -46.67
CA VAL A 181 -32.81 70.06 -45.81
C VAL A 181 -31.53 69.56 -45.15
N ALA A 182 -30.42 69.47 -45.89
CA ALA A 182 -29.12 69.11 -45.33
C ALA A 182 -28.65 70.11 -44.25
N ALA A 183 -28.84 71.42 -44.47
CA ALA A 183 -28.53 72.45 -43.48
C ALA A 183 -29.42 72.36 -42.22
N ALA A 184 -30.71 72.03 -42.38
CA ALA A 184 -31.63 71.84 -41.25
C ALA A 184 -31.33 70.57 -40.43
N VAL A 185 -30.87 69.50 -41.08
CA VAL A 185 -30.46 68.26 -40.41
C VAL A 185 -29.16 68.48 -39.62
N GLU A 186 -28.20 69.24 -40.15
CA GLU A 186 -26.96 69.59 -39.43
C GLU A 186 -27.18 70.51 -38.22
N THR A 187 -28.10 71.48 -38.30
CA THR A 187 -28.47 72.30 -37.14
C THR A 187 -29.18 71.49 -36.06
N ALA A 188 -30.07 70.55 -36.42
CA ALA A 188 -30.68 69.62 -35.48
C ALA A 188 -29.64 68.69 -34.82
N ARG A 189 -28.64 68.22 -35.59
CA ARG A 189 -27.53 67.40 -35.10
C ARG A 189 -26.65 68.14 -34.07
N LYS A 190 -26.41 69.44 -34.25
CA LYS A 190 -25.59 70.27 -33.33
C LYS A 190 -26.36 70.77 -32.11
N GLY A 191 -27.68 70.93 -32.20
CA GLY A 191 -28.54 71.38 -31.09
C GLY A 191 -28.89 70.33 -30.04
N THR A 192 -28.51 69.06 -30.24
CA THR A 192 -28.77 67.95 -29.30
C THR A 192 -27.53 67.59 -28.46
N LYS A 193 -26.71 68.59 -28.11
CA LYS A 193 -25.67 68.48 -27.08
C LYS A 193 -26.15 69.16 -25.80
#